data_AF-A0A524EXF8-F1
#
_entry.id   AF-A0A524EXF8-F1
#
_cell.length_a   1.000
_cell.length_b   1.000
_cell.length_c   1.000
_cell.angle_alpha   90.00
_cell.angle_beta   90.00
_cell.angle_gamma   90.00
#
_symmetry.space_group_name_H-M   'P 1'
#
loop_
_entity.id
_entity.type
_entity.pdbx_description
1 polymer ?
#
loop_
_entity_poly.entity_id
_entity_poly.type
_entity_poly.pdbx_seq_one_letter_code
_entity_poly.pdbx_strand_id
1 'polypeptide(L)'
;MNDEKFEYNTLEMDIIKIREVYKKKGKEYGIVELNKNLISILVEAIDLMSVSSNISPKFSEKIEKFIMPRYVEINEIVFTEKDMPATIKIEISKENQKEILNAFNLPNVKISLEKNEKELKELIMRLKNASFTKQK
;
A
#
# COMPACT_ATOMS: atom_id res chain seq x y z
N MET A 1 13.48 25.01 -0.63
CA MET A 1 12.44 24.09 -0.13
C MET A 1 13.06 22.71 -0.17
N ASN A 2 13.10 22.00 0.96
CA ASN A 2 13.72 20.68 1.02
C ASN A 2 12.92 19.74 0.11
N ASP A 3 13.56 19.27 -0.96
CA ASP A 3 13.15 18.09 -1.72
C ASP A 3 13.38 16.86 -0.82
N GLU A 4 12.56 16.68 0.22
CA GLU A 4 12.42 15.38 0.88
C GLU A 4 11.70 14.45 -0.10
N LYS A 5 12.42 14.02 -1.14
CA LYS A 5 11.95 12.96 -2.03
C LYS A 5 11.68 11.74 -1.17
N PHE A 6 10.51 11.16 -1.35
CA PHE A 6 10.14 9.90 -0.74
C PHE A 6 11.24 8.84 -0.97
N GLU A 7 11.83 8.33 0.11
CA GLU A 7 12.94 7.39 0.05
C GLU A 7 12.52 5.95 0.36
N TYR A 8 11.24 5.63 0.51
CA TYR A 8 10.83 4.31 1.02
C TYR A 8 10.97 3.19 0.02
N ASN A 9 10.88 3.51 -1.27
CA ASN A 9 10.78 2.51 -2.32
C ASN A 9 11.95 2.56 -3.32
N THR A 10 12.21 1.43 -3.97
CA THR A 10 13.08 1.30 -5.13
C THR A 10 12.32 0.64 -6.26
N LEU A 11 12.37 1.21 -7.46
CA LEU A 11 11.80 0.62 -8.67
C LEU A 11 12.88 -0.18 -9.42
N GLU A 12 12.62 -1.47 -9.62
CA GLU A 12 13.48 -2.38 -10.37
C GLU A 12 12.63 -3.31 -11.23
N MET A 13 12.78 -3.27 -12.57
CA MET A 13 12.11 -4.20 -13.49
C MET A 13 10.61 -4.38 -13.22
N ASP A 14 9.85 -3.28 -13.17
CA ASP A 14 8.41 -3.27 -12.89
C ASP A 14 8.02 -3.78 -11.48
N ILE A 15 8.99 -3.81 -10.57
CA ILE A 15 8.78 -4.15 -9.16
C ILE A 15 9.16 -2.94 -8.30
N ILE A 16 8.19 -2.40 -7.57
CA ILE A 16 8.43 -1.48 -6.47
C ILE A 16 8.72 -2.29 -5.21
N LYS A 17 9.97 -2.28 -4.78
CA LYS A 17 10.44 -2.90 -3.54
C LYS A 17 10.53 -1.89 -2.41
N ILE A 18 10.39 -2.37 -1.19
CA ILE A 18 10.75 -1.61 0.01
C ILE A 18 12.27 -1.56 0.06
N ARG A 19 12.88 -0.38 0.23
CA ARG A 19 14.35 -0.33 0.37
C ARG A 19 14.78 -1.11 1.60
N GLU A 20 15.93 -1.78 1.51
CA GLU A 20 16.44 -2.64 2.59
C GLU A 20 16.62 -1.90 3.93
N VAL A 21 16.96 -0.61 3.91
CA VAL A 21 17.08 0.20 5.14
C VAL A 21 15.75 0.33 5.91
N TYR A 22 14.60 0.16 5.25
CA TYR A 22 13.28 0.15 5.88
C TYR A 22 12.74 -1.27 6.13
N LYS A 23 13.48 -2.31 5.74
CA LYS A 23 13.12 -3.68 6.05
C LYS A 23 13.57 -4.05 7.47
N LYS A 24 12.69 -4.76 8.17
CA LYS A 24 12.93 -5.26 9.52
C LYS A 24 13.31 -6.73 9.44
N LYS A 25 14.48 -7.09 9.99
CA LYS A 25 14.92 -8.49 10.09
C LYS A 25 13.88 -9.37 10.75
N GLY A 26 13.69 -10.57 10.22
CA GLY A 26 12.73 -11.55 10.73
C GLY A 26 11.25 -11.25 10.41
N LYS A 27 10.94 -10.14 9.72
CA LYS A 27 9.60 -9.87 9.19
C LYS A 27 9.42 -10.53 7.83
N GLU A 28 8.15 -10.71 7.46
CA GLU A 28 7.76 -11.34 6.20
C GLU A 28 7.34 -10.28 5.18
N TYR A 29 7.80 -10.44 3.94
CA TYR A 29 7.52 -9.57 2.81
C TYR A 29 7.03 -10.41 1.63
N GLY A 30 6.07 -9.89 0.88
CA GLY A 30 5.45 -10.55 -0.26
C GLY A 30 5.24 -9.59 -1.41
N ILE A 31 5.01 -10.12 -2.61
CA ILE A 31 4.75 -9.32 -3.82
C ILE A 31 3.27 -9.37 -4.17
N VAL A 32 2.70 -8.23 -4.51
CA VAL A 32 1.32 -8.08 -4.98
C VAL A 32 1.34 -7.38 -6.33
N GLU A 33 0.66 -7.94 -7.31
CA GLU A 33 0.54 -7.33 -8.64
C GLU A 33 -0.74 -6.49 -8.71
N LEU A 34 -0.57 -5.18 -8.94
CA LEU A 34 -1.66 -4.20 -8.99
C LEU A 34 -1.55 -3.37 -10.28
N ASN A 35 -2.68 -2.96 -10.84
CA ASN A 35 -2.72 -1.95 -11.88
C ASN A 35 -2.88 -0.53 -11.26
N LYS A 36 -2.80 0.51 -12.09
CA LYS A 36 -2.88 1.91 -11.63
C LYS A 36 -4.15 2.20 -10.83
N ASN A 37 -5.30 1.69 -11.28
CA ASN A 37 -6.58 1.89 -10.59
C ASN A 37 -6.57 1.26 -9.19
N LEU A 38 -6.07 0.02 -9.07
CA LEU A 38 -5.99 -0.66 -7.77
C LEU A 38 -5.03 0.05 -6.80
N ILE A 39 -3.98 0.70 -7.32
CA ILE A 39 -3.04 1.49 -6.52
C ILE A 39 -3.71 2.77 -6.02
N SER A 40 -4.44 3.49 -6.89
CA SER A 40 -5.20 4.66 -6.47
C SER A 40 -6.22 4.32 -5.38
N ILE A 41 -6.97 3.22 -5.55
CA ILE A 41 -7.91 2.74 -4.52
C ILE A 41 -7.19 2.36 -3.24
N LEU A 42 -6.01 1.75 -3.32
CA LEU A 42 -5.22 1.41 -2.14
C LEU A 42 -4.78 2.66 -1.36
N VAL A 43 -4.30 3.69 -2.06
CA VAL A 43 -3.88 4.96 -1.46
C VAL A 43 -5.07 5.67 -0.82
N GLU A 44 -6.17 5.81 -1.55
CA GLU A 44 -7.42 6.41 -1.06
C GLU A 44 -7.95 5.66 0.17
N ALA A 45 -7.91 4.33 0.14
CA ALA A 45 -8.33 3.54 1.29
C ALA A 45 -7.45 3.80 2.51
N ILE A 46 -6.12 3.84 2.36
CA ILE A 46 -5.19 4.13 3.46
C ILE A 46 -5.44 5.53 4.04
N ASP A 47 -5.81 6.50 3.19
CA ASP A 47 -6.13 7.87 3.61
C ASP A 47 -7.38 7.89 4.48
N LEU A 48 -8.45 7.26 3.99
CA LEU A 48 -9.71 7.09 4.72
C LEU A 48 -9.50 6.32 6.04
N MET A 49 -8.57 5.37 6.09
CA MET A 49 -8.25 4.64 7.32
C MET A 49 -7.59 5.54 8.34
N SER A 50 -6.66 6.43 7.92
CA SER A 50 -5.88 7.29 8.82
C SER A 50 -6.75 8.18 9.71
N VAL A 51 -7.86 8.67 9.16
CA VAL A 51 -8.83 9.55 9.83
C VAL A 51 -10.00 8.81 10.49
N SER A 52 -10.02 7.48 10.48
CA SER A 52 -11.13 6.70 11.03
C SER A 52 -11.09 6.68 12.56
N SER A 53 -12.20 7.05 13.20
CA SER A 53 -12.37 6.96 14.67
C SER A 53 -12.39 5.52 15.19
N ASN A 54 -12.51 4.53 14.31
CA ASN A 54 -12.60 3.11 14.63
C ASN A 54 -11.23 2.40 14.68
N ILE A 55 -10.13 3.12 14.40
CA ILE A 55 -8.77 2.58 14.58
C ILE A 55 -8.09 3.16 15.81
N SER A 56 -7.18 2.39 16.41
CA SER A 56 -6.43 2.88 17.56
C SER A 56 -5.53 4.06 17.17
N PRO A 57 -5.34 5.08 18.04
CA PRO A 57 -4.45 6.21 17.75
C PRO A 57 -3.04 5.79 17.34
N LYS A 58 -2.50 4.74 17.97
CA LYS A 58 -1.19 4.16 17.62
C LYS A 58 -1.12 3.66 16.18
N PHE A 59 -2.22 3.11 15.65
CA PHE A 59 -2.27 2.63 14.28
C PHE A 59 -2.48 3.78 13.29
N SER A 60 -3.29 4.79 13.65
CA SER A 60 -3.41 6.03 12.86
C SER A 60 -2.05 6.72 12.71
N GLU A 61 -1.30 6.88 13.81
CA GLU A 61 0.07 7.43 13.77
C GLU A 61 1.02 6.58 12.92
N LYS A 62 0.89 5.24 12.98
CA LYS A 62 1.66 4.33 12.12
C LYS A 62 1.31 4.52 10.65
N ILE A 63 0.04 4.76 10.32
CA ILE A 63 -0.39 5.04 8.95
C ILE A 63 0.30 6.31 8.47
N GLU A 64 0.12 7.42 9.18
CA GLU A 64 0.66 8.73 8.81
C GLU A 64 2.18 8.73 8.64
N LYS A 65 2.92 8.09 9.57
CA LYS A 65 4.38 8.15 9.59
C LYS A 65 5.08 7.13 8.68
N PHE A 66 4.44 6.01 8.38
CA PHE A 66 5.13 4.88 7.73
C PHE A 66 4.38 4.25 6.55
N ILE A 67 3.06 4.11 6.64
CA ILE A 67 2.28 3.41 5.59
C ILE A 67 1.95 4.40 4.48
N MET A 68 1.33 5.53 4.81
CA MET A 68 0.87 6.51 3.85
C MET A 68 2.01 7.08 2.98
N PRO A 69 3.14 7.59 3.53
CA PRO A 69 4.21 8.18 2.72
C PRO A 69 4.72 7.20 1.65
N ARG A 70 4.79 5.92 2.02
CA ARG A 70 5.23 4.85 1.14
C ARG A 70 4.26 4.60 -0.02
N TYR A 71 2.94 4.63 0.22
CA TYR A 71 1.95 4.41 -0.83
C TYR A 71 1.73 5.66 -1.69
N VAL A 72 1.89 6.85 -1.12
CA VAL A 72 1.97 8.11 -1.90
C VAL A 72 3.14 8.04 -2.88
N GLU A 73 4.34 7.64 -2.42
CA GLU A 73 5.50 7.46 -3.31
C GLU A 73 5.23 6.45 -4.43
N ILE A 74 4.62 5.30 -4.11
CA ILE A 74 4.21 4.30 -5.10
C ILE A 74 3.28 4.93 -6.14
N ASN A 75 2.27 5.69 -5.69
CA ASN A 75 1.32 6.36 -6.58
C ASN A 75 2.03 7.36 -7.49
N GLU A 76 2.92 8.19 -6.93
CA GLU A 76 3.69 9.15 -7.71
C GLU A 76 4.57 8.48 -8.77
N ILE A 77 5.30 7.41 -8.42
CA ILE A 77 6.10 6.62 -9.37
C ILE A 77 5.22 6.13 -10.53
N VAL A 78 4.06 5.55 -10.20
CA VAL A 78 3.14 4.94 -11.18
C VAL A 78 2.49 5.97 -12.12
N PHE A 79 2.23 7.18 -11.62
CA PHE A 79 1.56 8.24 -12.38
C PHE A 79 2.53 9.21 -13.07
N THR A 80 3.80 9.22 -12.69
CA THR A 80 4.84 10.08 -13.32
C THR A 80 5.54 9.37 -14.48
N GLU A 81 5.70 8.04 -14.42
CA GLU A 81 6.39 7.29 -15.47
C GLU A 81 5.48 7.00 -16.67
N LYS A 82 5.83 7.58 -17.83
CA LYS A 82 5.06 7.48 -19.08
C LYS A 82 4.96 6.06 -19.64
N ASP A 83 6.00 5.25 -19.45
CA ASP A 83 6.13 3.91 -20.03
C ASP A 83 5.89 2.78 -19.01
N MET A 84 5.17 3.08 -17.93
CA MET A 84 4.81 2.09 -16.92
C MET A 84 3.97 0.95 -17.51
N PRO A 85 4.25 -0.32 -17.14
CA PRO A 85 3.44 -1.45 -17.54
C PRO A 85 1.99 -1.34 -17.02
N ALA A 86 1.08 -2.09 -17.66
CA ALA A 86 -0.33 -2.13 -17.26
C ALA A 86 -0.53 -2.64 -15.82
N THR A 87 0.37 -3.51 -15.36
CA THR A 87 0.43 -4.02 -13.99
C THR A 87 1.83 -3.87 -13.44
N ILE A 88 1.93 -3.56 -12.16
CA ILE A 88 3.16 -3.37 -11.41
C ILE A 88 3.16 -4.24 -10.17
N LYS A 89 4.32 -4.79 -9.84
CA LYS A 89 4.51 -5.59 -8.65
C LYS A 89 4.95 -4.70 -7.50
N ILE A 90 4.29 -4.82 -6.37
CA ILE A 90 4.56 -4.03 -5.18
C ILE A 90 4.90 -4.99 -4.06
N GLU A 91 6.06 -4.80 -3.45
CA GLU A 91 6.42 -5.52 -2.23
C GLU A 91 5.58 -5.00 -1.06
N ILE A 92 5.11 -5.85 -0.16
CA ILE A 92 4.34 -5.44 1.01
C ILE A 92 4.76 -6.30 2.19
N SER A 93 4.88 -5.69 3.37
CA SER A 93 5.08 -6.47 4.59
C SER A 93 3.78 -7.17 4.97
N LYS A 94 3.88 -8.39 5.51
CA LYS A 94 2.71 -9.15 5.99
C LYS A 94 1.94 -8.42 7.09
N GLU A 95 2.64 -7.65 7.90
CA GLU A 95 2.05 -6.80 8.95
C GLU A 95 1.16 -5.70 8.35
N ASN A 96 1.68 -4.97 7.35
CA ASN A 96 0.91 -3.92 6.69
C ASN A 96 -0.25 -4.53 5.87
N GLN A 97 -0.05 -5.68 5.23
CA GLN A 97 -1.12 -6.38 4.52
C GLN A 97 -2.28 -6.71 5.46
N LYS A 98 -2.00 -7.27 6.65
CA LYS A 98 -3.04 -7.59 7.63
C LYS A 98 -3.79 -6.35 8.10
N GLU A 99 -3.06 -5.29 8.39
CA GLU A 99 -3.62 -4.01 8.84
C GLU A 99 -4.53 -3.39 7.77
N ILE A 100 -4.07 -3.31 6.52
CA ILE A 100 -4.85 -2.79 5.39
C ILE A 100 -6.11 -3.65 5.17
N LEU A 101 -5.98 -4.98 5.18
CA LEU A 101 -7.13 -5.89 5.01
C LEU A 101 -8.18 -5.73 6.10
N ASN A 102 -7.76 -5.56 7.36
CA ASN A 102 -8.68 -5.30 8.46
C ASN A 102 -9.40 -3.97 8.23
N ALA A 103 -8.66 -2.96 7.78
CA ALA A 103 -9.15 -1.60 7.68
C ALA A 103 -10.11 -1.39 6.49
N PHE A 104 -10.09 -2.25 5.45
CA PHE A 104 -11.15 -2.29 4.44
C PHE A 104 -12.53 -2.67 5.01
N ASN A 105 -12.59 -3.23 6.22
CA ASN A 105 -13.88 -3.54 6.84
C ASN A 105 -14.53 -2.34 7.53
N LEU A 106 -13.82 -1.22 7.65
CA LEU A 106 -14.30 -0.03 8.34
C LEU A 106 -15.48 0.62 7.58
N PRO A 107 -16.53 1.08 8.27
CA PRO A 107 -17.71 1.66 7.62
C PRO A 107 -17.39 2.84 6.70
N ASN A 108 -16.52 3.77 7.14
CA ASN A 108 -16.16 4.94 6.35
C ASN A 108 -15.41 4.58 5.06
N VAL A 109 -14.56 3.54 5.11
CA VAL A 109 -13.85 3.03 3.92
C VAL A 109 -14.85 2.38 2.96
N LYS A 110 -15.74 1.52 3.46
CA LYS A 110 -16.76 0.85 2.64
C LYS A 110 -17.69 1.83 1.94
N ILE A 111 -18.22 2.80 2.68
CA ILE A 111 -19.15 3.79 2.15
C ILE A 111 -18.47 4.67 1.10
N SER A 112 -17.25 5.15 1.38
CA SER A 112 -16.55 6.05 0.47
C SER A 112 -16.14 5.36 -0.83
N LEU A 113 -15.78 4.07 -0.76
CA LEU A 113 -15.35 3.27 -1.91
C LEU A 113 -16.47 2.45 -2.55
N GLU A 114 -17.74 2.69 -2.18
CA GLU A 114 -18.89 1.93 -2.71
C GLU A 114 -18.98 2.03 -4.24
N LYS A 115 -18.66 3.19 -4.83
CA LYS A 115 -18.64 3.38 -6.28
C LYS A 115 -17.53 2.59 -6.99
N ASN A 116 -16.51 2.17 -6.25
CA ASN A 116 -15.35 1.39 -6.71
C ASN A 116 -15.38 -0.03 -6.13
N GLU A 117 -16.57 -0.58 -5.80
CA GLU A 117 -16.71 -1.85 -5.09
C GLU A 117 -16.00 -3.01 -5.82
N LYS A 118 -16.04 -3.01 -7.16
CA LYS A 118 -15.40 -4.05 -7.98
C LYS A 118 -13.88 -4.00 -7.82
N GLU A 119 -13.28 -2.83 -7.95
CA GLU A 119 -11.85 -2.58 -7.79
C GLU A 119 -11.41 -2.88 -6.35
N LEU A 120 -12.21 -2.50 -5.36
CA LEU A 120 -11.95 -2.81 -3.95
C LEU A 120 -11.95 -4.33 -3.69
N LYS A 121 -12.94 -5.06 -4.24
CA LYS A 121 -13.00 -6.52 -4.15
C LYS A 121 -11.79 -7.17 -4.81
N GLU A 122 -11.38 -6.69 -5.98
CA GLU A 122 -10.18 -7.18 -6.65
C GLU A 122 -8.93 -6.90 -5.81
N LEU A 123 -8.75 -5.68 -5.30
CA LEU A 123 -7.62 -5.30 -4.45
C LEU A 123 -7.52 -6.20 -3.21
N ILE A 124 -8.65 -6.43 -2.53
CA ILE A 124 -8.73 -7.33 -1.36
C ILE A 124 -8.30 -8.75 -1.75
N MET A 125 -8.78 -9.26 -2.89
CA MET A 125 -8.41 -10.59 -3.36
C MET A 125 -6.90 -10.70 -3.66
N ARG A 126 -6.33 -9.71 -4.36
CA ARG A 126 -4.88 -9.66 -4.67
C ARG A 126 -4.04 -9.64 -3.40
N LEU A 127 -4.42 -8.83 -2.41
CA LEU A 127 -3.73 -8.74 -1.12
C LEU A 127 -3.83 -10.03 -0.30
N LYS A 128 -4.96 -10.74 -0.36
CA LYS A 128 -5.14 -12.03 0.33
C LYS A 128 -4.30 -13.16 -0.28
N ASN A 129 -4.11 -13.13 -1.60
CA ASN A 129 -3.38 -14.17 -2.33
C ASN A 129 -1.86 -13.94 -2.37
N ALA A 130 -1.37 -12.87 -1.74
CA ALA A 130 0.05 -12.57 -1.65
C ALA A 130 0.81 -13.69 -0.92
N SER A 131 1.88 -14.18 -1.54
CA SER A 131 2.81 -15.13 -0.91
C SER A 131 3.92 -14.38 -0.20
N PHE A 132 4.25 -14.80 1.03
CA PHE A 132 5.18 -14.11 1.90
C PHE A 132 6.42 -14.95 2.21
N THR A 133 7.58 -14.30 2.20
CA THR A 133 8.87 -14.90 2.57
C THR A 133 9.49 -14.10 3.70
N LYS A 134 10.15 -14.79 4.64
CA LYS A 134 10.83 -14.17 5.77
C LYS A 134 12.14 -13.50 5.33
N GLN A 135 12.34 -12.24 5.70
CA GLN A 135 13.61 -11.53 5.53
C GLN A 135 14.67 -12.18 6.44
N LYS A 136 15.74 -12.67 5.82
CA LYS A 136 16.87 -13.31 6.49
C LYS A 136 17.75 -12.29 7.22
#